data_AF-A0AAJ0EJ91-F1
#
_entry.id   AF-A0AAJ0EJ91-F1
#
_cell.length_a   1.000
_cell.length_b   1.000
_cell.length_c   1.000
_cell.angle_alpha   90.00
_cell.angle_beta   90.00
_cell.angle_gamma   90.00
#
_symmetry.space_group_name_H-M   'P 1'
#
loop_
_entity.id
_entity.type
_entity.pdbx_description
1 polymer ?
#
loop_
_entity_poly.entity_id
_entity_poly.type
_entity_poly.pdbx_seq_one_letter_code
_entity_poly.pdbx_strand_id
1 'polypeptide(L)'
;MLRRQHKKSRKGCTECKRRHMRCDEQRPTCFNCIKADRLCSFADEPYIGGDDKSPGSDHHSAGASPDIQQNGDPDAVNMLHMELLLHFSFDVYVPEFDASLGRPATELVLKIAQEALS
;
A
#
# COMPACT_ATOMS: atom_id res chain seq x y z
N MET A 1 -14.46 -6.30 -1.28
CA MET A 1 -13.48 -7.37 -1.60
C MET A 1 -12.86 -7.91 -0.32
N LEU A 2 -12.95 -9.22 -0.06
CA LEU A 2 -12.38 -9.81 1.17
C LEU A 2 -10.85 -9.84 1.05
N ARG A 3 -10.15 -9.02 1.86
CA ARG A 3 -8.67 -9.03 1.93
C ARG A 3 -8.23 -10.42 2.39
N ARG A 4 -7.60 -11.19 1.50
CA ARG A 4 -7.04 -12.50 1.87
C ARG A 4 -6.04 -12.28 2.99
N GLN A 5 -6.30 -12.87 4.15
CA GLN A 5 -5.34 -12.85 5.24
C GLN A 5 -4.15 -13.71 4.83
N HIS A 6 -3.02 -13.06 4.57
CA HIS A 6 -1.77 -13.76 4.34
C HIS A 6 -1.13 -14.09 5.68
N LYS A 7 -0.59 -15.30 5.81
CA LYS A 7 0.23 -15.68 6.96
C LYS A 7 1.45 -14.76 7.01
N LYS A 8 1.65 -14.06 8.14
CA LYS A 8 2.84 -13.25 8.35
C LYS A 8 4.07 -14.14 8.27
N SER A 9 5.05 -13.72 7.48
CA SER A 9 6.36 -14.37 7.40
C SER A 9 7.04 -14.26 8.77
N ARG A 10 7.46 -15.39 9.34
CA ARG A 10 8.11 -15.42 10.66
C ARG A 10 9.52 -14.82 10.57
N LYS A 11 10.24 -15.14 9.48
CA LYS A 11 11.63 -14.72 9.23
C LYS A 11 11.74 -13.54 8.26
N GLY A 12 10.66 -12.79 8.08
CA GLY A 12 10.64 -11.64 7.17
C GLY A 12 11.56 -10.52 7.65
N CYS A 13 12.07 -9.74 6.69
CA CYS A 13 12.87 -8.56 7.00
C CYS A 13 12.05 -7.53 7.79
N THR A 14 12.75 -6.65 8.51
CA THR A 14 12.16 -5.60 9.35
C THR A 14 11.24 -4.68 8.54
N GLU A 15 11.64 -4.30 7.33
CA GLU A 15 10.85 -3.40 6.49
C GLU A 15 9.54 -4.04 6.01
N CYS A 16 9.56 -5.30 5.56
CA CYS A 16 8.31 -5.97 5.17
C CYS A 16 7.38 -6.19 6.36
N LYS A 17 7.94 -6.47 7.55
CA LYS A 17 7.17 -6.57 8.81
C LYS A 17 6.54 -5.22 9.16
N ARG A 18 7.31 -4.13 9.12
CA ARG A 18 6.84 -2.75 9.35
C ARG A 18 5.75 -2.33 8.37
N ARG A 19 5.88 -2.73 7.09
CA ARG A 19 4.91 -2.44 6.02
C ARG A 19 3.70 -3.39 6.02
N HIS A 20 3.61 -4.33 6.97
CA HIS A 20 2.53 -5.31 7.06
C HIS A 20 2.28 -6.08 5.75
N MET A 21 3.34 -6.42 5.03
CA MET A 21 3.29 -7.15 3.76
C MET A 21 4.05 -8.48 3.83
N ARG A 22 3.75 -9.41 2.92
CA ARG A 22 4.46 -10.70 2.83
C ARG A 22 5.90 -10.45 2.37
N CYS A 23 6.86 -10.90 3.16
CA CYS A 23 8.26 -10.99 2.77
C CYS A 23 8.51 -12.32 2.02
N ASP A 24 9.26 -12.26 0.94
CA ASP A 24 9.75 -13.41 0.17
C ASP A 24 10.98 -14.08 0.82
N GLU A 25 11.53 -13.47 1.87
CA GLU A 25 12.66 -13.99 2.69
C GLU A 25 13.96 -14.23 1.90
N GLN A 26 14.08 -13.71 0.67
CA GLN A 26 15.33 -13.75 -0.07
C GLN A 26 16.41 -12.89 0.63
N ARG A 27 17.65 -13.38 0.62
CA ARG A 27 18.83 -12.74 1.21
C ARG A 27 19.85 -12.44 0.10
N PRO A 28 20.64 -11.35 0.20
CA PRO A 28 20.72 -10.39 1.32
C PRO A 28 19.56 -9.37 1.35
N THR A 29 18.82 -9.23 0.26
CA THR A 29 17.71 -8.27 0.12
C THR A 29 16.49 -8.98 -0.45
N CYS A 30 15.31 -8.77 0.15
CA CYS A 30 14.07 -9.37 -0.36
C CYS A 30 13.56 -8.62 -1.61
N PHE A 31 12.84 -9.31 -2.49
CA PHE A 31 12.31 -8.75 -3.74
C PHE A 31 11.51 -7.46 -3.54
N ASN A 32 10.71 -7.41 -2.48
CA ASN A 32 9.90 -6.23 -2.17
C ASN A 32 10.72 -5.00 -1.77
N CYS A 33 11.85 -5.21 -1.11
CA CYS A 33 12.77 -4.12 -0.75
C CYS A 33 13.62 -3.69 -1.95
N ILE A 34 14.03 -4.63 -2.81
CA ILE A 34 14.70 -4.31 -4.09
C ILE A 34 13.80 -3.43 -4.94
N LYS A 35 12.56 -3.87 -5.18
CA LYS A 35 11.60 -3.13 -6.02
C LYS A 35 11.26 -1.74 -5.48
N ALA A 36 11.27 -1.58 -4.15
CA ALA A 36 10.94 -0.32 -3.49
C ALA A 36 12.17 0.55 -3.21
N ASP A 37 13.37 0.08 -3.56
CA ASP A 37 14.66 0.69 -3.24
C ASP A 37 14.77 1.10 -1.75
N ARG A 38 14.53 0.13 -0.87
CA ARG A 38 14.55 0.31 0.60
C ARG A 38 15.62 -0.55 1.24
N LEU A 39 16.17 -0.05 2.34
CA LEU A 39 17.11 -0.79 3.17
C LEU A 39 16.45 -2.06 3.73
N CYS A 40 16.95 -3.22 3.32
CA CYS A 40 16.46 -4.50 3.82
C CYS A 40 17.38 -5.00 4.94
N SER A 41 16.83 -5.19 6.14
CA SER A 41 17.56 -5.80 7.25
C SER A 41 16.78 -6.98 7.84
N PHE A 42 17.50 -8.05 8.14
CA PHE A 42 16.98 -9.21 8.88
C PHE A 42 17.58 -9.18 10.29
N ALA A 43 16.77 -9.47 11.31
CA ALA A 43 17.16 -9.35 12.72
C ALA A 43 18.29 -10.32 13.14
N ASP A 44 18.58 -11.33 12.33
CA ASP A 44 19.54 -12.39 12.64
C ASP A 44 20.93 -12.20 11.98
N GLU A 45 21.18 -11.08 11.28
CA GLU A 45 22.49 -10.85 10.66
C GLU A 45 23.41 -10.07 11.62
N PRO A 46 24.53 -10.67 12.08
CA PRO A 46 25.61 -9.90 12.69
C PRO A 46 26.23 -9.04 11.59
N TYR A 47 25.98 -7.73 11.68
CA TYR A 47 26.58 -6.72 10.81
C TYR A 47 28.11 -6.85 10.85
N ILE A 48 28.72 -7.37 9.78
CA ILE A 48 30.17 -7.33 9.56
C ILE A 48 30.45 -6.32 8.45
N GLY A 49 31.05 -5.20 8.85
CA GLY A 49 31.52 -4.08 8.02
C GLY A 49 30.63 -2.85 8.17
N GLY A 50 31.08 -1.70 8.69
CA GLY A 50 32.41 -1.24 9.12
C GLY A 50 32.34 0.29 9.09
N ASP A 51 32.53 0.90 10.27
CA ASP A 51 33.05 2.26 10.57
C ASP A 51 32.40 3.47 9.84
N ASP A 52 31.92 4.55 10.47
CA ASP A 52 32.56 5.35 11.53
C ASP A 52 31.61 6.45 12.06
N LYS A 53 31.87 6.93 13.29
CA LYS A 53 31.19 8.01 14.09
C LYS A 53 30.04 7.62 15.04
N SER A 54 30.44 7.22 16.25
CA SER A 54 29.76 7.50 17.53
C SER A 54 30.08 8.94 18.03
N PRO A 55 29.66 9.42 19.23
CA PRO A 55 28.42 9.25 20.01
C PRO A 55 27.82 10.61 20.45
N GLY A 56 26.62 10.65 21.04
CA GLY A 56 26.27 11.73 21.99
C GLY A 56 24.80 12.17 22.06
N SER A 57 24.20 11.84 23.22
CA SER A 57 23.25 12.64 24.02
C SER A 57 21.93 13.13 23.40
N ASP A 58 20.86 12.55 23.95
CA ASP A 58 19.72 13.24 24.57
C ASP A 58 19.29 14.58 23.98
N HIS A 59 18.16 14.54 23.25
CA HIS A 59 17.21 15.65 23.30
C HIS A 59 15.78 15.11 23.29
N HIS A 60 15.20 15.03 24.48
CA HIS A 60 13.78 15.34 24.65
C HIS A 60 13.55 16.79 24.20
N SER A 61 12.74 16.99 23.17
CA SER A 61 11.77 18.09 23.00
C SER A 61 11.02 17.82 21.70
N ALA A 62 9.76 17.42 21.79
CA ALA A 62 8.64 18.35 21.64
C ALA A 62 8.72 19.09 20.28
N GLY A 63 8.39 18.37 19.21
CA GLY A 63 8.02 18.94 17.92
C GLY A 63 6.79 18.18 17.45
N ALA A 64 5.65 18.86 17.45
CA ALA A 64 4.32 18.33 17.23
C ALA A 64 4.27 17.22 16.17
N SER A 65 3.71 16.06 16.55
CA SER A 65 2.96 15.29 15.56
C SER A 65 2.00 16.26 14.89
N PRO A 66 1.95 16.36 13.54
CA PRO A 66 0.64 16.61 12.98
C PRO A 66 -0.13 15.36 13.36
N ASP A 67 -0.95 15.53 14.39
CA ASP A 67 -2.13 14.74 14.61
C ASP A 67 -2.83 14.68 13.24
N ILE A 68 -2.54 13.64 12.44
CA ILE A 68 -3.50 13.22 11.43
C ILE A 68 -4.60 12.60 12.27
N GLN A 69 -5.43 13.47 12.83
CA GLN A 69 -6.82 13.19 13.05
C GLN A 69 -7.28 12.68 11.69
N GLN A 70 -7.41 11.36 11.56
CA GLN A 70 -8.35 10.80 10.61
C GLN A 70 -9.74 11.19 11.13
N ASN A 71 -10.08 12.47 11.02
CA ASN A 71 -11.42 12.91 10.70
C ASN A 71 -11.63 12.68 9.20
N GLY A 72 -11.28 11.48 8.72
CA GLY A 72 -11.76 11.01 7.43
C GLY A 72 -13.21 10.64 7.68
N ASP A 73 -14.11 11.35 7.01
CA ASP A 73 -15.53 11.01 7.00
C ASP A 73 -15.67 9.49 6.79
N PRO A 74 -16.24 8.73 7.75
CA PRO A 74 -16.36 7.29 7.64
C PRO A 74 -17.16 6.85 6.41
N ASP A 75 -17.90 7.79 5.79
CA ASP A 75 -18.72 7.59 4.60
C ASP A 75 -18.02 8.03 3.30
N ALA A 76 -16.79 8.55 3.35
CA ALA A 76 -16.04 8.90 2.15
C ALA A 76 -15.61 7.64 1.37
N VAL A 77 -16.38 7.32 0.32
CA VAL A 77 -16.11 6.17 -0.55
C VAL A 77 -14.86 6.44 -1.41
N ASN A 78 -13.95 5.47 -1.47
CA ASN A 78 -12.77 5.57 -2.33
C ASN A 78 -13.16 5.46 -3.81
N MET A 79 -13.07 6.58 -4.52
CA MET A 79 -13.41 6.69 -5.95
C MET A 79 -12.63 5.72 -6.86
N LEU A 80 -11.35 5.46 -6.57
CA LEU A 80 -10.54 4.48 -7.33
C LEU A 80 -11.05 3.05 -7.13
N HIS A 81 -11.62 2.75 -5.96
CA HIS A 81 -12.23 1.44 -5.71
C HIS A 81 -13.53 1.28 -6.49
N MET A 82 -14.33 2.36 -6.57
CA MET A 82 -15.58 2.35 -7.33
C MET A 82 -15.32 2.20 -8.84
N GLU A 83 -14.31 2.89 -9.37
CA GLU A 83 -13.87 2.75 -10.77
C GLU A 83 -13.46 1.31 -11.09
N LEU A 84 -12.62 0.71 -10.25
CA LEU A 84 -12.17 -0.68 -10.44
C LEU A 84 -13.35 -1.68 -10.41
N LEU A 85 -14.31 -1.46 -9.50
CA LEU A 85 -15.48 -2.32 -9.39
C LEU A 85 -16.36 -2.26 -10.64
N LEU A 86 -16.62 -1.05 -11.13
CA LEU A 86 -17.45 -0.82 -12.31
C LEU A 86 -16.78 -1.38 -13.57
N HIS A 87 -15.49 -1.11 -13.76
CA HIS A 87 -14.74 -1.64 -14.90
C HIS A 87 -14.76 -3.18 -14.94
N PHE A 88 -14.47 -3.82 -13.80
CA PHE A 88 -14.55 -5.27 -13.68
C PHE A 88 -15.98 -5.81 -13.90
N SER A 89 -17.01 -5.09 -13.44
CA SER A 89 -18.40 -5.51 -13.66
C SER A 89 -18.79 -5.46 -15.13
N PHE A 90 -18.34 -4.47 -15.89
CA PHE A 90 -18.56 -4.40 -17.32
C PHE A 90 -17.83 -5.53 -18.05
N ASP A 91 -16.58 -5.80 -17.68
CA ASP A 91 -15.80 -6.89 -18.28
C ASP A 91 -16.43 -8.28 -18.05
N VAL A 92 -17.06 -8.50 -16.88
CA VAL A 92 -17.68 -9.79 -16.51
C VAL A 92 -19.09 -9.94 -17.08
N TYR A 93 -19.92 -8.90 -17.01
CA TYR A 93 -21.34 -8.99 -17.34
C TYR A 93 -21.69 -8.48 -18.73
N VAL A 94 -20.81 -7.69 -19.36
CA VAL A 94 -21.02 -7.13 -20.70
C VAL A 94 -19.73 -7.31 -21.55
N PRO A 95 -19.31 -8.56 -21.83
CA PRO A 95 -18.06 -8.84 -22.54
C PRO A 95 -18.07 -8.36 -24.00
N GLU A 96 -19.22 -7.95 -24.52
CA GLU A 96 -19.37 -7.37 -25.87
C GLU A 96 -18.90 -5.92 -25.95
N PHE A 97 -18.69 -5.24 -24.82
CA PHE A 97 -17.99 -3.97 -24.81
C PHE A 97 -16.54 -4.26 -25.16
N ASP A 98 -16.10 -3.76 -26.31
CA ASP A 98 -14.69 -3.79 -26.64
C ASP A 98 -13.87 -3.07 -25.54
N ALA A 99 -12.58 -3.39 -25.46
CA ALA A 99 -11.69 -2.78 -24.47
C ALA A 99 -11.60 -1.24 -24.60
N SER A 100 -12.08 -0.67 -25.71
CA SER A 100 -12.14 0.78 -25.94
C SER A 100 -13.34 1.43 -25.27
N LEU A 101 -14.44 0.70 -25.06
CA LEU A 101 -15.71 1.21 -24.55
C LEU A 101 -15.89 0.97 -23.04
N GLY A 102 -15.20 -0.02 -22.45
CA GLY A 102 -15.30 -0.33 -21.02
C GLY A 102 -14.81 0.79 -20.08
N ARG A 103 -13.76 1.52 -20.47
CA ARG A 103 -13.27 2.69 -19.70
C ARG A 103 -14.22 3.90 -19.81
N PRO A 104 -14.65 4.33 -21.01
CA PRO A 104 -15.68 5.37 -21.16
C PRO A 104 -16.99 5.04 -20.43
N ALA A 105 -17.45 3.79 -20.46
CA ALA A 105 -18.66 3.36 -19.76
C ALA A 105 -18.53 3.50 -18.23
N THR A 106 -17.38 3.09 -17.70
CA THR A 106 -17.06 3.25 -16.28
C THR A 106 -17.04 4.72 -15.89
N GLU A 107 -16.37 5.56 -16.67
CA GLU A 107 -16.29 7.01 -16.42
C GLU A 107 -17.67 7.68 -16.46
N LEU A 108 -18.53 7.30 -17.41
CA LEU A 108 -19.89 7.82 -17.53
C LEU A 108 -20.74 7.46 -16.31
N VAL A 109 -20.70 6.21 -15.84
CA VAL A 109 -21.45 5.78 -14.65
C VAL A 109 -20.96 6.49 -13.38
N LEU A 110 -19.64 6.66 -13.23
CA LEU A 110 -19.07 7.41 -12.11
C LEU A 110 -19.54 8.87 -12.11
N LYS A 111 -19.53 9.53 -13.28
CA LYS A 111 -20.00 10.92 -13.43
C LYS A 111 -21.47 11.09 -13.08
N ILE A 112 -22.34 10.22 -13.61
CA ILE A 112 -23.78 10.25 -13.29
C ILE A 112 -24.02 10.03 -11.79
N ALA A 113 -23.28 9.11 -11.16
CA ALA A 113 -23.40 8.85 -9.73
C ALA A 113 -22.96 10.05 -8.88
N GLN A 114 -21.94 10.79 -9.31
CA GLN A 114 -21.49 12.02 -8.64
C GLN A 114 -22.50 13.16 -8.79
N GLU A 115 -23.05 13.35 -9.99
CA GLU A 115 -24.08 14.38 -10.28
C GLU A 115 -25.40 14.10 -9.54
N ALA A 116 -25.74 12.84 -9.30
CA ALA A 116 -26.93 12.46 -8.55
C ALA A 116 -26.82 12.69 -7.02
N LEU A 117 -25.60 12.92 -6.52
CA LEU A 117 -25.30 13.14 -5.10
C LEU A 117 -25.02 14.62 -4.76
N SER A 118 -25.00 15.49 -5.76
CA SER A 118 -24.86 16.95 -5.65
C SER A 118 -26.20 17.67 -5.75
#